data_AF-A0A497P2X4-F1
#
_entry.id   AF-A0A497P2X4-F1
#
_cell.length_a   1.000
_cell.length_b   1.000
_cell.length_c   1.000
_cell.angle_alpha   90.00
_cell.angle_beta   90.00
_cell.angle_gamma   90.00
#
_symmetry.space_group_name_H-M   'P 1'
#
loop_
_entity.id
_entity.type
_entity.pdbx_description
1 polymer ?
#
loop_
_entity_poly.entity_id
_entity_poly.type
_entity_poly.pdbx_seq_one_letter_code
_entity_poly.pdbx_strand_id
1 'polypeptide(L)'
;MRRDIVFAAFFVCLMLTNLTLNISYASVLEIPITTSSDTYDLGEEIVVIGNLTLDGEPVSDGLVTVQVNDPTNQTILIRTLSTGTDPPKPWIIEILDFFACDQLGNPKYSFKRGGNAGFKVTVRNNALSTYSVKITIYVQYSNSIPFTFFVIFEGTIDAQQTISIVTWPVSIPSDAPLGETSAYANALTDYPISNGYAYSPEKKANFQITATSSTTNSTFYKNSETYTTSTGVFNVTFGTSPHGGVLGNYTAYASSKYSYWLIKNETTFKTILIGDITGSYEIPDGKVDIKDLSTVSKAFGSYPGHPKWDPRCDLNGDNIVDIKDLSLVSRNFGKYGTLP
;
A
#
# COMPACT_ATOMS: atom_id res chain seq x y z
N MET A 1 11.06 -76.38 -8.15
CA MET A 1 12.04 -75.39 -8.64
C MET A 1 11.44 -74.35 -9.59
N ARG A 2 10.96 -74.71 -10.80
CA ARG A 2 10.44 -73.70 -11.75
C ARG A 2 9.15 -73.01 -11.31
N ARG A 3 8.29 -73.69 -10.54
CA ARG A 3 7.01 -73.15 -10.03
C ARG A 3 7.18 -72.21 -8.84
N ASP A 4 8.19 -72.48 -8.00
CA ASP A 4 8.49 -71.71 -6.79
C ASP A 4 9.13 -70.36 -7.14
N ILE A 5 9.93 -70.31 -8.21
CA ILE A 5 10.53 -69.08 -8.75
C ILE A 5 9.47 -68.15 -9.34
N VAL A 6 8.45 -68.69 -10.03
CA VAL A 6 7.36 -67.90 -10.61
C VAL A 6 6.48 -67.29 -9.50
N PHE A 7 6.22 -68.04 -8.42
CA PHE A 7 5.47 -67.55 -7.27
C PHE A 7 6.23 -66.45 -6.52
N ALA A 8 7.54 -66.62 -6.32
CA ALA A 8 8.39 -65.61 -5.70
C ALA A 8 8.48 -64.32 -6.55
N ALA A 9 8.61 -64.45 -7.86
CA ALA A 9 8.64 -63.31 -8.78
C ALA A 9 7.31 -62.53 -8.76
N PHE A 10 6.17 -63.21 -8.69
CA PHE A 10 4.86 -62.58 -8.59
C PHE A 10 4.68 -61.81 -7.27
N PHE A 11 5.15 -62.37 -6.14
CA PHE A 11 5.10 -61.73 -4.83
C PHE A 11 6.01 -60.49 -4.73
N VAL A 12 7.20 -60.55 -5.33
CA VAL A 12 8.11 -59.40 -5.41
C VAL A 12 7.52 -58.30 -6.30
N CYS A 13 6.88 -58.67 -7.41
CA CYS A 13 6.19 -57.71 -8.27
C CYS A 13 5.00 -57.04 -7.56
N LEU A 14 4.22 -57.79 -6.76
CA LEU A 14 3.09 -57.27 -5.97
C LEU A 14 3.54 -56.35 -4.81
N MET A 15 4.71 -56.62 -4.23
CA MET A 15 5.34 -55.75 -3.22
C MET A 15 5.90 -54.47 -3.84
N LEU A 16 6.44 -54.54 -5.06
CA LEU A 16 6.92 -53.37 -5.81
C LEU A 16 5.78 -52.48 -6.32
N THR A 17 4.61 -53.03 -6.66
CA THR A 17 3.45 -52.20 -7.08
C THR A 17 2.77 -51.44 -5.94
N ASN A 18 3.04 -51.79 -4.67
CA ASN A 18 2.52 -51.07 -3.51
C ASN A 18 3.51 -50.03 -2.95
N LEU A 19 4.67 -49.85 -3.59
CA LEU A 19 5.61 -48.78 -3.26
C LEU A 19 5.22 -47.49 -3.98
N THR A 20 4.01 -46.97 -3.73
CA THR A 20 3.70 -45.58 -4.08
C THR A 20 4.42 -44.70 -3.08
N LEU A 21 5.57 -44.16 -3.47
CA LEU A 21 6.21 -43.06 -2.76
C LEU A 21 5.22 -41.89 -2.79
N ASN A 22 4.54 -41.64 -1.67
CA ASN A 22 3.83 -40.39 -1.48
C ASN A 22 4.88 -39.28 -1.46
N ILE A 23 5.04 -38.59 -2.58
CA ILE A 23 5.82 -37.36 -2.63
C ILE A 23 5.01 -36.35 -1.83
N SER A 24 5.36 -36.17 -0.55
CA SER A 24 4.85 -35.07 0.25
C SER A 24 5.59 -33.81 -0.20
N TYR A 25 4.88 -32.89 -0.84
CA TYR A 25 5.41 -31.54 -1.00
C TYR A 25 5.44 -30.85 0.37
N ALA A 26 6.47 -30.05 0.63
CA ALA A 26 6.45 -29.14 1.77
C ALA A 26 5.32 -28.14 1.52
N SER A 27 4.52 -27.81 2.54
CA SER A 27 3.53 -26.75 2.35
C SER A 27 4.22 -25.41 2.13
N VAL A 28 3.65 -24.57 1.27
CA VAL A 28 4.25 -23.30 0.87
C VAL A 28 3.20 -22.20 0.98
N LEU A 29 3.50 -21.18 1.80
CA LEU A 29 2.75 -19.93 1.84
C LEU A 29 3.39 -18.95 0.86
N GLU A 30 2.59 -18.43 -0.07
CA GLU A 30 3.04 -17.51 -1.11
C GLU A 30 2.26 -16.20 -1.06
N ILE A 31 2.96 -15.09 -1.34
CA ILE A 31 2.37 -13.75 -1.43
C ILE A 31 2.89 -12.98 -2.66
N PRO A 32 2.55 -13.40 -3.89
CA PRO A 32 2.82 -12.59 -5.07
C PRO A 32 2.19 -11.19 -4.90
N ILE A 33 3.00 -10.15 -5.15
CA ILE A 33 2.61 -8.75 -5.09
C ILE A 33 3.08 -8.05 -6.36
N THR A 34 2.21 -7.24 -6.94
CA THR A 34 2.47 -6.42 -8.13
C THR A 34 1.75 -5.08 -7.98
N THR A 35 1.96 -4.22 -8.96
CA THR A 35 1.19 -3.00 -9.14
C THR A 35 0.37 -3.07 -10.43
N SER A 36 -0.66 -2.24 -10.58
CA SER A 36 -1.49 -2.21 -11.81
C SER A 36 -0.72 -1.76 -13.06
N SER A 37 0.37 -1.00 -12.87
CA SER A 37 1.36 -0.61 -13.86
C SER A 37 2.76 -0.61 -13.23
N ASP A 38 3.81 -0.74 -14.04
CA ASP A 38 5.21 -0.59 -13.60
C ASP A 38 5.65 0.89 -13.60
N THR A 39 4.89 1.76 -14.26
CA THR A 39 5.16 3.20 -14.36
C THR A 39 3.88 4.00 -14.27
N TYR A 40 3.90 5.07 -13.47
CA TYR A 40 2.78 5.97 -13.23
C TYR A 40 3.18 7.41 -13.50
N ASP A 41 2.24 8.19 -14.00
CA ASP A 41 2.35 9.64 -14.07
C ASP A 41 2.18 10.25 -12.67
N LEU A 42 2.83 11.39 -12.41
CA LEU A 42 2.72 12.06 -11.12
C LEU A 42 1.27 12.52 -10.89
N GLY A 43 0.69 12.17 -9.75
CA GLY A 43 -0.72 12.40 -9.44
C GLY A 43 -1.67 11.32 -9.96
N GLU A 44 -1.16 10.27 -10.61
CA GLU A 44 -1.94 9.09 -10.94
C GLU A 44 -2.21 8.22 -9.70
N GLU A 45 -3.31 7.48 -9.74
CA GLU A 45 -3.65 6.49 -8.73
C GLU A 45 -2.84 5.21 -8.93
N ILE A 46 -2.21 4.74 -7.85
CA ILE A 46 -1.38 3.56 -7.79
C ILE A 46 -2.14 2.49 -7.01
N VAL A 47 -2.25 1.30 -7.60
CA VAL A 47 -2.88 0.15 -6.96
C VAL A 47 -1.84 -0.95 -6.77
N VAL A 48 -1.55 -1.26 -5.52
CA VAL A 48 -0.74 -2.42 -5.14
C VAL A 48 -1.69 -3.58 -4.92
N ILE A 49 -1.47 -4.70 -5.62
CA ILE A 49 -2.34 -5.87 -5.63
C ILE A 49 -1.51 -7.09 -5.25
N GLY A 50 -2.08 -8.00 -4.47
CA GLY A 50 -1.47 -9.29 -4.25
C GLY A 50 -2.48 -10.36 -3.88
N ASN A 51 -1.99 -11.59 -3.79
CA ASN A 51 -2.79 -12.76 -3.44
C ASN A 51 -2.03 -13.59 -2.41
N LEU A 52 -2.67 -13.96 -1.32
CA LEU A 52 -2.13 -14.85 -0.29
C LEU A 52 -2.65 -16.27 -0.52
N THR A 53 -1.75 -17.22 -0.75
CA THR A 53 -2.12 -18.62 -0.98
C THR A 53 -1.31 -19.56 -0.11
N LEU A 54 -1.92 -20.67 0.29
CA LEU A 54 -1.28 -21.79 0.96
C LEU A 54 -1.47 -23.02 0.08
N ASP A 55 -0.37 -23.60 -0.39
CA ASP A 55 -0.39 -24.76 -1.30
C ASP A 55 -1.19 -24.51 -2.59
N GLY A 56 -1.15 -23.27 -3.09
CA GLY A 56 -1.89 -22.80 -4.26
C GLY A 56 -3.35 -22.42 -3.99
N GLU A 57 -3.89 -22.72 -2.81
CA GLU A 57 -5.27 -22.38 -2.45
C GLU A 57 -5.34 -20.99 -1.78
N PRO A 58 -6.33 -20.14 -2.14
CA PRO A 58 -6.50 -18.83 -1.52
C PRO A 58 -6.74 -18.90 -0.01
N VAL A 59 -5.99 -18.10 0.74
CA VAL A 59 -6.18 -17.95 2.19
C VAL A 59 -7.31 -16.95 2.44
N SER A 60 -8.39 -17.36 3.10
CA SER A 60 -9.57 -16.52 3.28
C SER A 60 -9.55 -15.62 4.52
N ASP A 61 -8.75 -15.98 5.51
CA ASP A 61 -8.74 -15.37 6.85
C ASP A 61 -7.35 -14.89 7.27
N GLY A 62 -6.46 -14.69 6.29
CA GLY A 62 -5.12 -14.17 6.51
C GLY A 62 -5.07 -12.65 6.56
N LEU A 63 -4.08 -12.13 7.28
CA LEU A 63 -3.75 -10.72 7.30
C LEU A 63 -2.47 -10.47 6.51
N VAL A 64 -2.50 -9.43 5.67
CA VAL A 64 -1.34 -8.96 4.93
C VAL A 64 -1.05 -7.52 5.33
N THR A 65 0.17 -7.24 5.78
CA THR A 65 0.62 -5.87 6.02
C THR A 65 1.39 -5.38 4.79
N VAL A 66 0.90 -4.30 4.18
CA VAL A 66 1.55 -3.64 3.04
C VAL A 66 2.24 -2.37 3.52
N GLN A 67 3.50 -2.19 3.15
CA GLN A 67 4.30 -0.99 3.38
C GLN A 67 4.74 -0.43 2.02
N VAL A 68 4.68 0.89 1.84
CA VAL A 68 5.25 1.55 0.67
C VAL A 68 6.31 2.55 1.12
N ASN A 69 7.50 2.41 0.54
CA ASN A 69 8.58 3.37 0.65
C ASN A 69 8.67 4.20 -0.63
N ASP A 70 8.89 5.50 -0.46
CA ASP A 70 9.16 6.42 -1.54
C ASP A 70 10.61 6.31 -2.06
N PRO A 71 10.96 7.02 -3.15
CA PRO A 71 12.31 7.01 -3.71
C PRO A 71 13.41 7.50 -2.77
N THR A 72 13.06 8.20 -1.67
CA THR A 72 14.00 8.61 -0.62
C THR A 72 14.16 7.57 0.49
N ASN A 73 13.53 6.40 0.32
CA ASN A 73 13.41 5.31 1.31
C ASN A 73 12.57 5.67 2.54
N GLN A 74 11.74 6.71 2.47
CA GLN A 74 10.81 7.04 3.55
C GLN A 74 9.52 6.22 3.41
N THR A 75 9.06 5.63 4.51
CA THR A 75 7.74 4.99 4.55
C THR A 75 6.63 6.02 4.50
N ILE A 76 5.77 5.93 3.49
CA ILE A 76 4.65 6.86 3.27
C ILE A 76 3.30 6.23 3.59
N LEU A 77 3.23 4.90 3.67
CA LEU A 77 2.00 4.15 3.90
C LEU A 77 2.33 2.82 4.56
N ILE A 78 1.56 2.46 5.59
CA ILE A 78 1.42 1.08 6.07
C ILE A 78 -0.07 0.78 6.33
N ARG A 79 -0.55 -0.34 5.80
CA ARG A 79 -1.92 -0.85 6.05
C ARG A 79 -1.93 -2.35 6.26
N THR A 80 -2.94 -2.84 6.99
CA THR A 80 -3.18 -4.26 7.23
C THR A 80 -4.49 -4.65 6.57
N LEU A 81 -4.44 -5.60 5.65
CA LEU A 81 -5.55 -5.99 4.81
C LEU A 81 -5.93 -7.44 5.10
N SER A 82 -7.23 -7.69 5.25
CA SER A 82 -7.77 -9.05 5.31
C SER A 82 -7.87 -9.63 3.89
N THR A 83 -7.63 -10.93 3.75
CA THR A 83 -7.67 -11.68 2.48
C THR A 83 -9.04 -12.31 2.22
N GLY A 84 -10.08 -11.72 2.80
CA GLY A 84 -11.45 -12.21 2.79
C GLY A 84 -12.16 -11.79 4.08
N THR A 85 -12.24 -12.71 5.05
CA THR A 85 -12.72 -12.43 6.40
C THR A 85 -11.57 -12.11 7.34
N ASP A 86 -11.87 -11.48 8.48
CA ASP A 86 -10.86 -11.35 9.53
C ASP A 86 -10.53 -12.71 10.15
N PRO A 87 -9.28 -12.95 10.57
CA PRO A 87 -8.91 -14.15 11.32
C PRO A 87 -9.75 -14.28 12.58
N PRO A 88 -10.07 -15.51 13.01
CA PRO A 88 -10.88 -15.76 14.20
C PRO A 88 -10.22 -15.17 15.45
N LYS A 89 -11.06 -14.64 16.34
CA LYS A 89 -10.66 -14.14 17.66
C LYS A 89 -10.32 -15.29 18.63
N PRO A 90 -9.54 -15.05 19.70
CA PRO A 90 -8.94 -13.77 20.10
C PRO A 90 -7.64 -13.46 19.36
N TRP A 91 -7.44 -12.19 19.01
CA TRP A 91 -6.14 -11.69 18.54
C TRP A 91 -5.23 -11.37 19.72
N ILE A 92 -3.93 -11.64 19.60
CA ILE A 92 -2.93 -11.41 20.66
C ILE A 92 -2.95 -9.94 21.08
N ILE A 93 -2.78 -9.04 20.11
CA ILE A 93 -2.93 -7.60 20.31
C ILE A 93 -4.14 -7.15 19.49
N GLU A 94 -5.14 -6.58 20.16
CA GLU A 94 -6.39 -6.14 19.56
C GLU A 94 -6.53 -4.61 19.67
N ILE A 95 -6.85 -3.95 18.55
CA ILE A 95 -7.25 -2.55 18.54
C ILE A 95 -8.74 -2.47 18.91
N LEU A 96 -9.01 -2.13 20.17
CA LEU A 96 -10.35 -2.01 20.71
C LEU A 96 -11.10 -0.79 20.18
N ASP A 97 -10.42 0.35 20.04
CA ASP A 97 -11.02 1.57 19.51
C ASP A 97 -9.99 2.46 18.80
N PHE A 98 -10.45 3.21 17.81
CA PHE A 98 -9.63 4.17 17.07
C PHE A 98 -10.51 5.26 16.48
N PHE A 99 -10.17 6.52 16.75
CA PHE A 99 -10.89 7.68 16.23
C PHE A 99 -10.01 8.93 16.19
N ALA A 100 -10.37 9.87 15.31
CA ALA A 100 -9.82 11.21 15.35
C ALA A 100 -10.39 11.99 16.56
N CYS A 101 -9.57 12.82 17.20
CA CYS A 101 -9.91 13.48 18.46
C CYS A 101 -9.45 14.95 18.53
N ASP A 102 -9.97 15.67 19.52
CA ASP A 102 -9.46 16.99 19.92
C ASP A 102 -8.21 16.88 20.83
N GLN A 103 -7.69 18.02 21.30
CA GLN A 103 -6.50 18.04 22.17
C GLN A 103 -6.72 17.34 23.52
N LEU A 104 -7.97 17.15 23.94
CA LEU A 104 -8.32 16.50 25.21
C LEU A 104 -8.54 14.98 25.01
N GLY A 105 -8.40 14.48 23.78
CA GLY A 105 -8.62 13.08 23.45
C GLY A 105 -10.10 12.70 23.33
N ASN A 106 -11.01 13.67 23.19
CA ASN A 106 -12.42 13.41 22.93
C ASN A 106 -12.64 13.20 21.43
N PRO A 107 -13.52 12.27 21.00
CA PRO A 107 -13.83 12.07 19.59
C PRO A 107 -14.23 13.37 18.89
N LYS A 108 -13.61 13.65 17.75
CA LYS A 108 -13.90 14.81 16.91
C LYS A 108 -13.71 14.42 15.45
N TYR A 109 -14.70 14.75 14.62
CA TYR A 109 -14.77 14.22 13.26
C TYR A 109 -14.74 15.29 12.17
N SER A 110 -14.41 16.54 12.51
CA SER A 110 -14.26 17.63 11.54
C SER A 110 -13.11 18.52 11.96
N PHE A 111 -12.17 18.76 11.05
CA PHE A 111 -10.98 19.58 11.27
C PHE A 111 -10.81 20.59 10.16
N LYS A 112 -10.32 21.78 10.51
CA LYS A 112 -10.09 22.84 9.53
C LYS A 112 -8.79 22.57 8.77
N ARG A 113 -8.79 22.77 7.45
CA ARG A 113 -7.58 22.85 6.64
C ARG A 113 -6.61 23.91 7.20
N GLY A 114 -5.30 23.59 7.26
CA GLY A 114 -4.32 24.43 7.95
C GLY A 114 -4.39 24.37 9.49
N GLY A 115 -5.28 23.54 10.05
CA GLY A 115 -5.44 23.33 11.49
C GLY A 115 -4.71 22.07 11.97
N ASN A 116 -5.17 21.52 13.10
CA ASN A 116 -4.61 20.31 13.71
C ASN A 116 -5.70 19.27 13.92
N ALA A 117 -5.34 18.00 13.73
CA ALA A 117 -6.11 16.84 14.16
C ALA A 117 -5.36 16.10 15.29
N GLY A 118 -6.07 15.24 16.01
CA GLY A 118 -5.47 14.27 16.91
C GLY A 118 -6.02 12.89 16.63
N PHE A 119 -5.37 11.87 17.16
CA PHE A 119 -5.84 10.49 17.07
C PHE A 119 -5.72 9.80 18.42
N LYS A 120 -6.74 9.03 18.77
CA LYS A 120 -6.74 8.19 19.95
C LYS A 120 -6.92 6.74 19.53
N VAL A 121 -6.05 5.88 20.05
CA VAL A 121 -6.11 4.43 19.85
C VAL A 121 -6.14 3.73 21.20
N THR A 122 -7.02 2.75 21.36
CA THR A 122 -7.08 1.87 22.53
C THR A 122 -6.73 0.46 22.08
N VAL A 123 -5.74 -0.13 22.74
CA VAL A 123 -5.17 -1.43 22.40
C VAL A 123 -5.16 -2.32 23.63
N ARG A 124 -5.48 -3.60 23.44
CA ARG A 124 -5.42 -4.63 24.49
C ARG A 124 -4.52 -5.77 24.08
N ASN A 125 -3.68 -6.21 25.00
CA ASN A 125 -3.02 -7.50 24.91
C ASN A 125 -3.93 -8.57 25.54
N ASN A 126 -4.51 -9.44 24.72
CA ASN A 126 -5.38 -10.52 25.16
C ASN A 126 -4.61 -11.77 25.59
N ALA A 127 -3.29 -11.82 25.44
CA ALA A 127 -2.47 -12.95 25.84
C ALA A 127 -2.13 -12.92 27.35
N LEU A 128 -1.59 -14.04 27.82
CA LEU A 128 -1.09 -14.21 29.20
C LEU A 128 0.40 -13.89 29.33
N SER A 129 0.99 -13.28 28.31
CA SER A 129 2.40 -12.88 28.27
C SER A 129 2.54 -11.46 27.73
N THR A 130 3.63 -10.79 28.07
CA THR A 130 3.98 -9.47 27.54
C THR A 130 4.45 -9.59 26.09
N TYR A 131 4.01 -8.67 25.23
CA TYR A 131 4.40 -8.62 23.82
C TYR A 131 4.97 -7.25 23.47
N SER A 132 5.97 -7.23 22.57
CA SER A 132 6.44 -6.00 21.92
C SER A 132 5.50 -5.65 20.76
N VAL A 133 5.11 -4.39 20.70
CA VAL A 133 4.06 -3.89 19.82
C VAL A 133 4.46 -2.55 19.24
N LYS A 134 4.27 -2.41 17.93
CA LYS A 134 4.34 -1.15 17.19
C LYS A 134 2.93 -0.80 16.71
N ILE A 135 2.40 0.33 17.16
CA ILE A 135 1.13 0.88 16.67
C ILE A 135 1.42 2.00 15.68
N THR A 136 0.98 1.81 14.44
CA THR A 136 1.16 2.80 13.37
C THR A 136 -0.17 3.43 13.00
N ILE A 137 -0.11 4.68 12.57
CA ILE A 137 -1.25 5.39 11.98
C ILE A 137 -0.85 5.83 10.58
N TYR A 138 -1.66 5.44 9.60
CA TYR A 138 -1.62 5.97 8.24
C TYR A 138 -2.88 6.79 8.00
N VAL A 139 -2.74 7.99 7.44
CA VAL A 139 -3.86 8.88 7.10
C VAL A 139 -3.83 9.17 5.61
N GLN A 140 -4.99 9.06 4.97
CA GLN A 140 -5.19 9.21 3.54
C GLN A 140 -6.32 10.20 3.29
N TYR A 141 -6.06 11.17 2.41
CA TYR A 141 -7.07 12.15 1.99
C TYR A 141 -8.17 11.52 1.13
N SER A 142 -9.23 12.31 0.89
CA SER A 142 -10.38 11.96 0.05
C SER A 142 -10.03 11.60 -1.40
N ASN A 143 -8.85 12.03 -1.88
CA ASN A 143 -8.35 11.80 -3.23
C ASN A 143 -7.24 10.73 -3.28
N SER A 144 -7.22 9.81 -2.31
CA SER A 144 -6.27 8.69 -2.22
C SER A 144 -4.81 9.09 -1.95
N ILE A 145 -4.47 10.39 -1.86
CA ILE A 145 -3.09 10.82 -1.57
C ILE A 145 -2.76 10.57 -0.08
N PRO A 146 -1.61 9.95 0.24
CA PRO A 146 -1.06 9.88 1.59
C PRO A 146 -0.99 11.28 2.22
N PHE A 147 -1.64 11.45 3.37
CA PHE A 147 -1.46 12.64 4.20
C PHE A 147 -0.24 12.47 5.10
N THR A 148 -0.27 11.46 5.97
CA THR A 148 0.83 11.24 6.92
C THR A 148 0.88 9.79 7.38
N PHE A 149 2.08 9.37 7.77
CA PHE A 149 2.35 8.10 8.42
C PHE A 149 3.23 8.35 9.64
N PHE A 150 2.90 7.72 10.77
CA PHE A 150 3.73 7.78 11.97
C PHE A 150 3.47 6.62 12.93
N VAL A 151 4.42 6.40 13.84
CA VAL A 151 4.28 5.45 14.96
C VAL A 151 3.71 6.20 16.15
N ILE A 152 2.51 5.83 16.61
CA ILE A 152 1.89 6.44 17.80
C ILE A 152 2.38 5.77 19.09
N PHE A 153 2.80 4.51 19.01
CA PHE A 153 3.36 3.78 20.15
C PHE A 153 4.33 2.69 19.69
N GLU A 154 5.45 2.56 20.40
CA GLU A 154 6.39 1.46 20.25
C GLU A 154 6.92 1.08 21.63
N GLY A 155 6.71 -0.18 22.01
CA GLY A 155 7.07 -0.65 23.33
C GLY A 155 6.43 -1.99 23.65
N THR A 156 6.32 -2.32 24.93
CA THR A 156 5.69 -3.55 25.38
C THR A 156 4.30 -3.28 25.98
N ILE A 157 3.38 -4.22 25.80
CA ILE A 157 2.08 -4.24 26.47
C ILE A 157 2.01 -5.50 27.32
N ASP A 158 1.81 -5.33 28.62
CA ASP A 158 1.78 -6.46 29.56
C ASP A 158 0.57 -7.36 29.34
N ALA A 159 0.67 -8.60 29.84
CA ALA A 159 -0.40 -9.58 29.79
C ALA A 159 -1.73 -8.99 30.30
N GLN A 160 -2.82 -9.16 29.53
CA GLN A 160 -4.16 -8.65 29.85
C GLN A 160 -4.28 -7.12 29.97
N GLN A 161 -3.21 -6.35 29.72
CA GLN A 161 -3.21 -4.91 29.86
C GLN A 161 -4.00 -4.26 28.71
N THR A 162 -4.67 -3.16 29.02
CA THR A 162 -5.27 -2.26 28.04
C THR A 162 -4.67 -0.88 28.20
N ILE A 163 -4.20 -0.31 27.10
CA ILE A 163 -3.62 1.04 27.05
C ILE A 163 -4.41 1.90 26.09
N SER A 164 -4.42 3.21 26.34
CA SER A 164 -4.95 4.21 25.40
C SER A 164 -3.89 5.26 25.15
N ILE A 165 -3.57 5.51 23.89
CA ILE A 165 -2.58 6.50 23.48
C ILE A 165 -3.29 7.59 22.68
N VAL A 166 -2.94 8.85 22.95
CA VAL A 166 -3.42 10.03 22.22
C VAL A 166 -2.22 10.72 21.59
N THR A 167 -2.34 11.10 20.32
CA THR A 167 -1.40 12.00 19.65
C THR A 167 -2.10 13.31 19.30
N TRP A 168 -1.46 14.43 19.64
CA TRP A 168 -1.86 15.78 19.26
C TRP A 168 -0.65 16.72 19.41
N PRO A 169 -0.43 17.68 18.49
CA PRO A 169 -1.15 17.90 17.24
C PRO A 169 -0.57 17.11 16.05
N VAL A 170 -1.43 16.68 15.13
CA VAL A 170 -1.07 16.29 13.76
C VAL A 170 -1.50 17.44 12.84
N SER A 171 -0.51 18.17 12.31
CA SER A 171 -0.74 19.38 11.50
C SER A 171 -1.33 19.05 10.13
N ILE A 172 -2.49 19.62 9.81
CA ILE A 172 -3.12 19.52 8.50
C ILE A 172 -2.58 20.65 7.61
N PRO A 173 -1.96 20.35 6.45
CA PRO A 173 -1.48 21.36 5.51
C PRO A 173 -2.54 22.37 5.07
N SER A 174 -2.11 23.58 4.72
CA SER A 174 -3.00 24.67 4.27
C SER A 174 -3.58 24.43 2.88
N ASP A 175 -2.98 23.55 2.10
CA ASP A 175 -3.36 23.08 0.77
C ASP A 175 -4.03 21.69 0.79
N ALA A 176 -4.26 21.12 1.98
CA ALA A 176 -4.89 19.80 2.09
C ALA A 176 -6.24 19.74 1.34
N PRO A 177 -6.53 18.64 0.62
CA PRO A 177 -7.83 18.41 0.00
C PRO A 177 -8.96 18.49 1.03
N LEU A 178 -10.11 19.02 0.60
CA LEU A 178 -11.32 19.00 1.43
C LEU A 178 -12.07 17.68 1.25
N GLY A 179 -12.82 17.29 2.26
CA GLY A 179 -13.70 16.11 2.23
C GLY A 179 -13.31 15.03 3.23
N GLU A 180 -13.87 13.83 3.02
CA GLU A 180 -13.70 12.70 3.91
C GLU A 180 -12.28 12.14 3.84
N THR A 181 -11.60 12.14 4.98
CA THR A 181 -10.25 11.63 5.16
C THR A 181 -10.34 10.39 6.04
N SER A 182 -9.62 9.34 5.66
CA SER A 182 -9.56 8.08 6.40
C SER A 182 -8.23 7.94 7.10
N ALA A 183 -8.26 7.49 8.35
CA ALA A 183 -7.10 7.06 9.10
C ALA A 183 -7.20 5.56 9.39
N TYR A 184 -6.07 4.89 9.43
CA TYR A 184 -5.94 3.45 9.63
C TYR A 184 -4.92 3.20 10.73
N ALA A 185 -5.35 2.53 11.81
CA ALA A 185 -4.47 2.11 12.89
C ALA A 185 -4.10 0.64 12.73
N ASN A 186 -2.81 0.32 12.75
CA ASN A 186 -2.31 -1.04 12.66
C ASN A 186 -1.58 -1.44 13.95
N ALA A 187 -1.71 -2.70 14.36
CA ALA A 187 -0.94 -3.29 15.46
C ALA A 187 0.02 -4.33 14.91
N LEU A 188 1.32 -4.02 14.94
CA LEU A 188 2.36 -4.78 14.23
C LEU A 188 3.46 -5.29 15.18
N THR A 189 4.13 -6.36 14.79
CA THR A 189 5.39 -6.78 15.43
C THR A 189 6.55 -5.86 15.03
N ASP A 190 6.61 -5.48 13.75
CA ASP A 190 7.55 -4.54 13.14
C ASP A 190 7.01 -4.14 11.74
N TYR A 191 7.79 -3.40 10.95
CA TYR A 191 7.46 -3.11 9.56
C TYR A 191 7.68 -4.32 8.64
N PRO A 192 6.90 -4.45 7.53
CA PRO A 192 7.13 -5.48 6.52
C PRO A 192 8.57 -5.58 6.01
N ILE A 193 9.26 -4.45 5.76
CA ILE A 193 10.67 -4.46 5.33
C ILE A 193 11.58 -5.25 6.31
N SER A 194 11.26 -5.20 7.61
CA SER A 194 11.94 -5.90 8.71
C SER A 194 11.29 -7.26 9.07
N ASN A 195 10.51 -7.85 8.16
CA ASN A 195 9.75 -9.09 8.37
C ASN A 195 8.67 -9.00 9.47
N GLY A 196 8.25 -7.79 9.82
CA GLY A 196 7.15 -7.60 10.75
C GLY A 196 5.79 -7.93 10.12
N TYR A 197 4.80 -8.27 10.94
CA TYR A 197 3.46 -8.66 10.53
C TYR A 197 2.41 -8.14 11.52
N ALA A 198 1.14 -8.14 11.11
CA ALA A 198 0.04 -7.68 11.95
C ALA A 198 -0.38 -8.70 13.02
N TYR A 199 -0.70 -8.18 14.21
CA TYR A 199 -1.31 -8.94 15.29
C TYR A 199 -2.83 -9.09 15.15
N SER A 200 -3.49 -8.12 14.51
CA SER A 200 -4.94 -8.04 14.31
C SER A 200 -5.27 -7.24 13.04
N PRO A 201 -6.51 -7.32 12.53
CA PRO A 201 -6.98 -6.39 11.52
C PRO A 201 -6.78 -4.93 11.95
N GLU A 202 -6.53 -4.06 10.99
CA GLU A 202 -6.49 -2.63 11.26
C GLU A 202 -7.87 -2.11 11.68
N LYS A 203 -7.89 -0.95 12.33
CA LYS A 203 -9.13 -0.20 12.56
C LYS A 203 -9.12 1.10 11.79
N LYS A 204 -10.21 1.36 11.06
CA LYS A 204 -10.43 2.58 10.28
C LYS A 204 -11.21 3.62 11.08
N ALA A 205 -10.83 4.88 10.94
CA ALA A 205 -11.61 6.03 11.40
C ALA A 205 -11.74 7.07 10.28
N ASN A 206 -12.92 7.67 10.13
CA ASN A 206 -13.16 8.73 9.16
C ASN A 206 -13.40 10.07 9.85
N PHE A 207 -12.95 11.15 9.21
CA PHE A 207 -13.20 12.52 9.62
C PHE A 207 -13.23 13.46 8.40
N GLN A 208 -13.78 14.65 8.54
CA GLN A 208 -13.85 15.66 7.48
C GLN A 208 -12.73 16.70 7.61
N ILE A 209 -12.10 17.04 6.49
CA ILE A 209 -11.30 18.26 6.36
C ILE A 209 -12.14 19.34 5.69
N THR A 210 -12.35 20.46 6.39
CA THR A 210 -13.24 21.55 5.95
C THR A 210 -12.51 22.88 5.82
N ALA A 211 -13.02 23.77 4.96
CA ALA A 211 -12.45 25.11 4.79
C ALA A 211 -12.65 26.01 6.03
N THR A 212 -13.79 25.83 6.71
CA THR A 212 -14.18 26.57 7.91
C THR A 212 -14.36 25.63 9.09
N SER A 213 -14.18 26.13 10.32
CA SER A 213 -14.46 25.40 11.54
C SER A 213 -15.98 25.16 11.67
N SER A 214 -16.50 24.08 11.07
CA SER A 214 -17.88 23.66 11.25
C SER A 214 -17.97 22.66 12.40
N THR A 215 -18.78 22.98 13.41
CA THR A 215 -19.23 22.06 14.47
C THR A 215 -20.35 21.14 13.97
N THR A 216 -20.20 20.59 12.77
CA THR A 216 -21.13 19.56 12.29
C THR A 216 -20.80 18.26 13.00
N ASN A 217 -21.65 17.88 13.94
CA ASN A 217 -21.72 16.52 14.48
C ASN A 217 -22.22 15.60 13.36
N SER A 218 -21.35 15.22 12.43
CA SER A 218 -21.66 14.10 11.54
C SER A 218 -21.59 12.82 12.37
N THR A 219 -22.74 12.18 12.54
CA THR A 219 -22.84 10.82 13.05
C THR A 219 -22.23 9.88 12.02
N PHE A 220 -20.95 9.58 12.19
CA PHE A 220 -20.31 8.48 11.48
C PHE A 220 -20.82 7.17 12.10
N TYR A 221 -21.78 6.55 11.44
CA TYR A 221 -22.15 5.17 11.74
C TYR A 221 -20.95 4.28 11.39
N LYS A 222 -20.60 3.35 12.30
CA LYS A 222 -19.66 2.26 12.01
C LYS A 222 -20.24 1.41 10.88
N ASN A 223 -19.98 1.78 9.63
CA ASN A 223 -20.23 0.87 8.52
C ASN A 223 -19.18 -0.25 8.64
N SER A 224 -19.66 -1.48 8.85
CA SER A 224 -18.83 -2.65 8.60
C SER A 224 -18.54 -2.66 7.10
N GLU A 225 -17.32 -2.32 6.71
CA GLU A 225 -16.89 -2.46 5.33
C GLU A 225 -16.90 -3.94 4.98
N THR A 226 -17.74 -4.30 4.01
CA THR A 226 -17.73 -5.63 3.40
C THR A 226 -16.62 -5.60 2.35
N TYR A 227 -15.46 -6.17 2.66
CA TYR A 227 -14.37 -6.30 1.70
C TYR A 227 -14.86 -7.16 0.53
N THR A 228 -15.06 -6.55 -0.64
CA THR A 228 -15.33 -7.26 -1.90
C THR A 228 -14.01 -7.56 -2.60
N THR A 229 -13.08 -8.18 -1.88
CA THR A 229 -11.96 -8.87 -2.54
C THR A 229 -12.37 -10.33 -2.71
N SER A 230 -12.04 -10.89 -3.88
CA SER A 230 -12.04 -12.35 -4.02
C SER A 230 -11.14 -12.94 -2.93
N THR A 231 -11.55 -14.07 -2.36
CA THR A 231 -10.78 -14.79 -1.34
C THR A 231 -9.30 -14.92 -1.73
N GLY A 232 -8.38 -14.69 -0.78
CA GLY A 232 -6.93 -14.62 -0.99
C GLY A 232 -6.42 -13.26 -1.44
N VAL A 233 -7.23 -12.46 -2.14
CA VAL A 233 -6.76 -11.22 -2.77
C VAL A 233 -6.83 -10.04 -1.82
N PHE A 234 -5.81 -9.21 -1.86
CA PHE A 234 -5.74 -7.92 -1.18
C PHE A 234 -5.28 -6.83 -2.15
N ASN A 235 -5.72 -5.60 -1.92
CA ASN A 235 -5.19 -4.44 -2.62
C ASN A 235 -5.17 -3.20 -1.72
N VAL A 236 -4.20 -2.32 -1.97
CA VAL A 236 -4.18 -0.97 -1.40
C VAL A 236 -4.00 0.04 -2.52
N THR A 237 -4.79 1.10 -2.45
CA THR A 237 -4.82 2.17 -3.45
C THR A 237 -4.35 3.47 -2.81
N PHE A 238 -3.47 4.20 -3.48
CA PHE A 238 -3.01 5.52 -3.07
C PHE A 238 -2.52 6.33 -4.27
N GLY A 239 -2.39 7.65 -4.16
CA GLY A 239 -1.82 8.51 -5.20
C GLY A 239 -0.54 9.20 -4.77
N THR A 240 0.18 9.80 -5.72
CA THR A 240 1.23 10.78 -5.42
C THR A 240 0.67 12.21 -5.50
N SER A 241 1.33 13.18 -4.86
CA SER A 241 0.92 14.59 -5.03
C SER A 241 1.29 15.07 -6.44
N PRO A 242 0.36 15.62 -7.24
CA PRO A 242 0.69 16.27 -8.51
C PRO A 242 1.55 17.55 -8.34
N HIS A 243 1.67 18.03 -7.10
CA HIS A 243 2.42 19.22 -6.73
C HIS A 243 3.33 18.86 -5.54
N GLY A 244 4.55 18.43 -5.85
CA GLY A 244 5.59 18.09 -4.86
C GLY A 244 5.67 16.62 -4.48
N GLY A 245 5.01 15.71 -5.20
CA GLY A 245 5.23 14.27 -5.03
C GLY A 245 6.63 13.86 -5.53
N VAL A 246 7.19 12.82 -4.94
CA VAL A 246 8.56 12.36 -5.25
C VAL A 246 8.56 11.55 -6.55
N LEU A 247 9.48 11.87 -7.45
CA LEU A 247 9.70 11.12 -8.69
C LEU A 247 10.73 10.00 -8.47
N GLY A 248 10.60 8.91 -9.22
CA GLY A 248 11.56 7.79 -9.17
C GLY A 248 10.94 6.48 -8.70
N ASN A 249 11.79 5.59 -8.20
CA ASN A 249 11.41 4.21 -7.88
C ASN A 249 10.87 4.11 -6.46
N TYR A 250 9.62 3.68 -6.36
CA TYR A 250 8.98 3.29 -5.11
C TYR A 250 9.17 1.78 -4.89
N THR A 251 9.15 1.36 -3.63
CA THR A 251 9.15 -0.07 -3.27
C THR A 251 7.97 -0.39 -2.36
N ALA A 252 7.16 -1.36 -2.77
CA ALA A 252 6.06 -1.89 -1.97
C ALA A 252 6.48 -3.25 -1.39
N TYR A 253 6.36 -3.40 -0.08
CA TYR A 253 6.61 -4.64 0.65
C TYR A 253 5.27 -5.18 1.15
N ALA A 254 5.10 -6.50 1.10
CA ALA A 254 4.00 -7.18 1.76
C ALA A 254 4.53 -8.31 2.64
N SER A 255 3.97 -8.44 3.84
CA SER A 255 4.29 -9.53 4.75
C SER A 255 3.02 -10.14 5.34
N SER A 256 3.08 -11.43 5.63
CA SER A 256 1.99 -12.14 6.29
C SER A 256 2.54 -13.23 7.19
N LYS A 257 1.87 -13.42 8.33
CA LYS A 257 2.03 -14.62 9.15
C LYS A 257 0.74 -15.40 9.11
N TYR A 258 0.81 -16.63 8.65
CA TYR A 258 -0.32 -17.54 8.61
C TYR A 258 0.08 -18.92 9.14
N SER A 259 -0.57 -19.36 10.22
CA SER A 259 -0.17 -20.56 10.96
C SER A 259 1.30 -20.47 11.41
N TYR A 260 2.17 -21.39 10.97
CA TYR A 260 3.60 -21.41 11.27
C TYR A 260 4.47 -20.67 10.25
N TRP A 261 3.86 -20.19 9.16
CA TRP A 261 4.57 -19.55 8.06
C TRP A 261 4.66 -18.05 8.27
N LEU A 262 5.84 -17.49 8.02
CA LEU A 262 6.08 -16.07 7.87
C LEU A 262 6.64 -15.87 6.47
N ILE A 263 5.96 -15.05 5.68
CA ILE A 263 6.36 -14.74 4.30
C ILE A 263 6.46 -13.23 4.13
N LYS A 264 7.40 -12.82 3.27
CA LYS A 264 7.56 -11.44 2.81
C LYS A 264 7.84 -11.46 1.31
N ASN A 265 7.28 -10.51 0.58
CA ASN A 265 7.61 -10.24 -0.81
C ASN A 265 7.64 -8.73 -1.07
N GLU A 266 8.20 -8.33 -2.20
CA GLU A 266 8.29 -6.93 -2.59
C GLU A 266 8.13 -6.75 -4.11
N THR A 267 7.75 -5.54 -4.49
CA THR A 267 7.69 -5.11 -5.89
C THR A 267 8.10 -3.64 -6.00
N THR A 268 8.58 -3.23 -7.15
CA THR A 268 8.97 -1.85 -7.42
C THR A 268 8.17 -1.29 -8.59
N PHE A 269 7.88 0.00 -8.53
CA PHE A 269 7.23 0.73 -9.60
C PHE A 269 7.81 2.15 -9.66
N LYS A 270 7.66 2.81 -10.79
CA LYS A 270 8.25 4.13 -11.01
C LYS A 270 7.18 5.19 -11.13
N THR A 271 7.35 6.32 -10.45
CA THR A 271 6.59 7.54 -10.72
C THR A 271 7.44 8.46 -11.59
N ILE A 272 6.89 8.92 -12.70
CA ILE A 272 7.50 9.89 -13.62
C ILE A 272 6.60 11.10 -13.78
N LEU A 273 7.14 12.19 -14.32
CA LEU A 273 6.35 13.36 -14.71
C LEU A 273 6.25 13.39 -16.23
N ILE A 274 5.13 12.92 -16.78
CA ILE A 274 4.97 12.89 -18.24
C ILE A 274 4.87 14.32 -18.76
N GLY A 275 5.68 14.64 -19.78
CA GLY A 275 5.72 15.97 -20.38
C GLY A 275 6.73 16.92 -19.74
N ASP A 276 7.49 16.50 -18.73
CA ASP A 276 8.71 17.18 -18.28
C ASP A 276 9.86 16.73 -19.20
N ILE A 277 10.19 17.60 -20.16
CA ILE A 277 11.09 17.31 -21.28
C ILE A 277 12.37 18.12 -21.15
N THR A 278 12.26 19.31 -20.58
CA THR A 278 13.30 20.32 -20.59
C THR A 278 13.93 20.53 -19.22
N GLY A 279 15.17 21.00 -19.23
CA GLY A 279 15.91 21.37 -18.03
C GLY A 279 17.40 21.53 -18.29
N SER A 280 18.20 21.44 -17.23
CA SER A 280 19.65 21.68 -17.33
C SER A 280 20.33 20.50 -18.03
N TYR A 281 21.16 20.79 -19.04
CA TYR A 281 21.86 19.76 -19.82
C TYR A 281 20.94 18.68 -20.38
N GLU A 282 19.73 19.07 -20.81
CA GLU A 282 18.73 18.14 -21.38
C GLU A 282 18.18 17.09 -20.39
N ILE A 283 18.32 17.37 -19.09
CA ILE A 283 17.73 16.58 -18.01
C ILE A 283 16.44 17.28 -17.56
N PRO A 284 15.30 16.55 -17.46
CA PRO A 284 14.04 17.06 -16.92
C PRO A 284 14.20 17.84 -15.61
N ASP A 285 13.55 19.00 -15.48
CA ASP A 285 13.72 19.91 -14.34
C ASP A 285 12.71 19.71 -13.20
N GLY A 286 11.90 18.66 -13.30
CA GLY A 286 10.90 18.25 -12.32
C GLY A 286 9.59 19.01 -12.48
N LYS A 287 9.36 19.73 -13.59
CA LYS A 287 8.18 20.56 -13.80
C LYS A 287 7.70 20.43 -15.24
N VAL A 288 6.39 20.61 -15.44
CA VAL A 288 5.83 20.74 -16.79
C VAL A 288 5.41 22.19 -16.99
N ASP A 289 6.18 22.93 -17.80
CA ASP A 289 5.96 24.33 -18.07
C ASP A 289 5.95 24.67 -19.58
N ILE A 290 6.00 25.98 -19.88
CA ILE A 290 5.91 26.48 -21.25
C ILE A 290 7.11 26.07 -22.13
N LYS A 291 8.26 25.77 -21.53
CA LYS A 291 9.45 25.30 -22.25
C LYS A 291 9.26 23.90 -22.77
N ASP A 292 8.62 23.02 -22.01
CA ASP A 292 8.30 21.66 -22.46
C ASP A 292 7.32 21.71 -23.62
N LEU A 293 6.26 22.51 -23.47
CA LEU A 293 5.27 22.72 -24.54
C LEU A 293 5.92 23.30 -25.81
N SER A 294 6.83 24.28 -25.65
CA SER A 294 7.59 24.86 -26.76
C SER A 294 8.50 23.83 -27.44
N THR A 295 9.06 22.89 -26.69
CA THR A 295 9.95 21.84 -27.20
C THR A 295 9.18 20.84 -28.05
N VAL A 296 8.03 20.34 -27.57
CA VAL A 296 7.13 19.49 -28.38
C VAL A 296 6.64 20.24 -29.63
N SER A 297 6.27 21.53 -29.48
CA SER A 297 5.82 22.34 -30.61
C SER A 297 6.88 22.52 -31.69
N LYS A 298 8.17 22.54 -31.35
CA LYS A 298 9.28 22.62 -32.32
C LYS A 298 9.44 21.32 -33.10
N ALA A 299 9.18 20.18 -32.45
CA ALA A 299 9.26 18.85 -33.05
C ALA A 299 7.94 18.41 -33.73
N PHE A 300 6.85 19.17 -33.61
CA PHE A 300 5.54 18.82 -34.15
C PHE A 300 5.58 18.46 -35.65
N GLY A 301 4.93 17.34 -35.99
CA GLY A 301 4.89 16.74 -37.33
C GLY A 301 6.16 15.99 -37.73
N SER A 302 7.12 15.82 -36.82
CA SER A 302 8.35 15.04 -37.07
C SER A 302 8.18 13.56 -36.73
N TYR A 303 9.09 12.75 -37.27
CA TYR A 303 9.16 11.28 -37.15
C TYR A 303 10.63 10.85 -37.24
N PRO A 304 11.01 9.61 -36.87
CA PRO A 304 12.39 9.14 -36.94
C PRO A 304 13.07 9.43 -38.29
N GLY A 305 14.19 10.15 -38.26
CA GLY A 305 14.94 10.59 -39.45
C GLY A 305 14.59 11.98 -39.97
N HIS A 306 13.52 12.61 -39.49
CA HIS A 306 13.18 14.00 -39.80
C HIS A 306 14.17 14.97 -39.11
N PRO A 307 14.62 16.09 -39.74
CA PRO A 307 15.61 17.00 -39.14
C PRO A 307 15.21 17.64 -37.81
N LYS A 308 13.90 17.70 -37.52
CA LYS A 308 13.32 18.22 -36.26
C LYS A 308 12.93 17.13 -35.27
N TRP A 309 13.22 15.87 -35.58
CA TRP A 309 12.89 14.75 -34.72
C TRP A 309 13.62 14.88 -33.39
N ASP A 310 12.83 14.85 -32.32
CA ASP A 310 13.32 14.70 -30.97
C ASP A 310 12.53 13.56 -30.33
N PRO A 311 13.16 12.39 -30.06
CA PRO A 311 12.46 11.24 -29.51
C PRO A 311 11.88 11.50 -28.11
N ARG A 312 12.30 12.55 -27.41
CA ARG A 312 11.70 12.95 -26.12
C ARG A 312 10.34 13.62 -26.28
N CYS A 313 10.03 14.10 -27.48
CA CYS A 313 8.75 14.76 -27.78
C CYS A 313 7.67 13.79 -28.24
N ASP A 314 8.01 12.53 -28.55
CA ASP A 314 7.08 11.44 -28.80
C ASP A 314 6.74 10.77 -27.47
N LEU A 315 5.84 11.41 -26.72
CA LEU A 315 5.49 11.04 -25.35
C LEU A 315 4.60 9.80 -25.29
N ASN A 316 3.92 9.46 -26.38
CA ASN A 316 3.06 8.29 -26.48
C ASN A 316 3.74 7.09 -27.19
N GLY A 317 4.88 7.31 -27.85
CA GLY A 317 5.71 6.27 -28.45
C GLY A 317 5.22 5.76 -29.81
N ASP A 318 4.37 6.51 -30.52
CA ASP A 318 3.84 6.12 -31.84
C ASP A 318 4.72 6.54 -33.03
N ASN A 319 5.94 7.03 -32.74
CA ASN A 319 6.95 7.49 -33.70
C ASN A 319 6.53 8.72 -34.53
N ILE A 320 5.55 9.49 -34.05
CA ILE A 320 5.14 10.75 -34.67
C ILE A 320 4.89 11.77 -33.55
N VAL A 321 5.54 12.94 -33.61
CA VAL A 321 5.20 14.02 -32.68
C VAL A 321 3.95 14.74 -33.18
N ASP A 322 2.81 14.52 -32.54
CA ASP A 322 1.52 15.10 -32.97
C ASP A 322 0.71 15.73 -31.81
N ILE A 323 -0.60 15.90 -32.04
CA ILE A 323 -1.50 16.52 -31.07
C ILE A 323 -1.67 15.67 -29.80
N LYS A 324 -1.45 14.35 -29.86
CA LYS A 324 -1.49 13.46 -28.69
C LYS A 324 -0.36 13.80 -27.74
N ASP A 325 0.85 14.04 -28.23
CA ASP A 325 1.99 14.40 -27.38
C ASP A 325 1.80 15.77 -26.76
N LEU A 326 1.34 16.75 -27.54
CA LEU A 326 0.96 18.06 -26.99
C LEU A 326 -0.14 17.95 -25.92
N SER A 327 -1.08 17.01 -26.09
CA SER A 327 -2.14 16.78 -25.10
C SER A 327 -1.61 16.20 -23.79
N LEU A 328 -0.56 15.35 -23.85
CA LEU A 328 0.10 14.81 -22.67
C LEU A 328 0.83 15.90 -21.86
N VAL A 329 1.57 16.78 -22.53
CA VAL A 329 2.17 17.97 -21.88
C VAL A 329 1.08 18.86 -21.29
N SER A 330 0.02 19.14 -22.06
CA SER A 330 -1.07 20.01 -21.63
C SER A 330 -1.82 19.47 -20.41
N ARG A 331 -2.01 18.14 -20.33
CA ARG A 331 -2.65 17.47 -19.19
C ARG A 331 -1.84 17.61 -17.90
N ASN A 332 -0.52 17.66 -18.02
CA ASN A 332 0.40 17.76 -16.88
C ASN A 332 0.91 19.18 -16.61
N PHE A 333 0.51 20.15 -17.43
CA PHE A 333 0.97 21.53 -17.31
C PHE A 333 0.73 22.08 -15.90
N GLY A 334 1.79 22.63 -15.29
CA GLY A 334 1.77 23.17 -13.94
C GLY A 334 2.04 22.14 -12.82
N LYS A 335 2.03 20.84 -13.12
CA LYS A 335 2.52 19.82 -12.17
C LYS A 335 4.01 19.99 -11.95
N TYR A 336 4.45 19.62 -10.76
CA TYR A 336 5.86 19.52 -10.43
C TYR A 336 6.11 18.39 -9.44
N GLY A 337 7.21 17.67 -9.62
CA GLY A 337 7.69 16.64 -8.72
C GLY A 337 8.94 17.08 -7.98
N THR A 338 9.29 16.36 -6.92
CA THR A 338 10.59 16.45 -6.27
C THR A 338 11.47 15.32 -6.78
N LEU A 339 12.72 15.64 -7.11
CA LEU A 339 13.73 14.63 -7.41
C LEU A 339 14.33 14.12 -6.08
N PRO A 340 14.62 12.81 -5.97
CA PRO A 340 15.11 12.19 -4.74
C PRO A 340 16.53 12.61 -4.35
#